data_AF-A0A842R6X1-F1
#
_entry.id   AF-A0A842R6X1-F1
#
_cell.length_a   1.000
_cell.length_b   1.000
_cell.length_c   1.000
_cell.angle_alpha   90.00
_cell.angle_beta   90.00
_cell.angle_gamma   90.00
#
_symmetry.space_group_name_H-M   'P 1'
#
loop_
_entity.id
_entity.type
_entity.pdbx_description
1 polymer ?
#
loop_
_entity_poly.entity_id
_entity_poly.type
_entity_poly.pdbx_seq_one_letter_code
_entity_poly.pdbx_strand_id
1 'polypeptide(L)'
;MNELPGEERFSQLIAQLKNTDEAIHAQAFLTLQELTAEEIVAVFIAVLQAKLQEAEELDDTEALEECLIVLEEAMQKLEEKTHAVISVLISLLQTNLSPEQWEVVVPLLGLTGSVESEAAVQALIAIAQNDENAEHRAQAVAVLQMLGERGGKTTQIAVPALLEVFQNDEDWTVRSATAHALNAIGIHSEKDVDLFIEILQQEIDEWVLAAAGYLDGELLEAVRARIPDFKTTEERLEENFQKIDEVNQELEADKKRLQTLRFAIFQELFEQYKKISLENLAKQLSFSVSALKDWLQTLPKKFGYEIIGTEIIFIEPSKLPKALTCFYCGAPLSKEQEKCLDCGRAVLQCVVCKLPICFGEAIGKCSLCEAKGHLTHLQEWVKTQGKCPKCLQEKIDFKGLVREIEERQHSAYKLYQFVYQSKALTRLVKSMDYKGSLRNHFLLMVNLAINDYLRGKLRIKNGTFQLLSSSATDA
;
A
#
# COMPACT_ATOMS: atom_id res chain seq x y z
N MET A 1 21.50 -22.95 36.74
CA MET A 1 21.25 -24.20 35.99
C MET A 1 22.48 -25.07 36.14
N ASN A 2 22.36 -26.30 36.63
CA ASN A 2 23.47 -27.26 36.68
C ASN A 2 23.63 -27.90 35.30
N GLU A 3 24.87 -28.04 34.84
CA GLU A 3 25.27 -28.61 33.54
C GLU A 3 24.68 -30.02 33.35
N LEU A 4 23.95 -30.21 32.24
CA LEU A 4 23.35 -31.50 31.86
C LEU A 4 24.42 -32.40 31.21
N PRO A 5 24.42 -33.73 31.47
CA PRO A 5 25.30 -34.65 30.75
C PRO A 5 24.94 -34.66 29.26
N GLY A 6 25.89 -34.34 28.37
CA GLY A 6 25.69 -34.34 26.92
C GLY A 6 25.61 -32.97 26.24
N GLU A 7 26.15 -31.90 26.84
CA GLU A 7 26.13 -30.52 26.28
C GLU A 7 26.52 -30.42 24.80
N GLU A 8 27.51 -31.20 24.35
CA GLU A 8 27.93 -31.19 22.94
C GLU A 8 26.83 -31.74 22.03
N ARG A 9 26.14 -32.80 22.47
CA ARG A 9 25.01 -33.39 21.75
C ARG A 9 23.82 -32.42 21.70
N PHE A 10 23.51 -31.73 22.79
CA PHE A 10 22.45 -30.71 22.83
C PHE A 10 22.79 -29.50 21.96
N SER A 11 24.02 -29.00 22.02
CA SER A 11 24.48 -27.87 21.21
C SER A 11 24.46 -28.19 19.72
N GLN A 12 24.87 -29.42 19.35
CA GLN A 12 24.76 -29.90 17.97
C GLN A 12 23.30 -30.01 17.52
N LEU A 13 22.41 -30.54 18.37
CA LEU A 13 20.99 -30.67 18.06
C LEU A 13 20.32 -29.30 17.85
N ILE A 14 20.61 -28.32 18.72
CA ILE A 14 20.13 -26.94 18.57
C ILE A 14 20.62 -26.35 17.25
N ALA A 15 21.91 -26.51 16.91
CA ALA A 15 22.47 -26.02 15.66
C ALA A 15 21.84 -26.68 14.43
N GLN A 16 21.50 -27.98 14.50
CA GLN A 16 20.81 -28.70 13.43
C GLN A 16 19.38 -28.20 13.22
N LEU A 17 18.62 -27.98 14.30
CA LEU A 17 17.24 -27.49 14.23
C LEU A 17 17.13 -26.02 13.82
N LYS A 18 18.20 -25.23 14.00
CA LYS A 18 18.29 -23.85 13.50
C LYS A 18 18.64 -23.74 12.01
N ASN A 19 19.04 -24.84 11.37
CA ASN A 19 19.40 -24.86 9.95
C ASN A 19 18.14 -24.97 9.08
N THR A 20 18.20 -24.57 7.82
CA THR A 20 17.09 -24.67 6.85
C THR A 20 17.23 -25.85 5.88
N ASP A 21 18.35 -26.59 5.94
CA ASP A 21 18.60 -27.77 5.11
C ASP A 21 17.86 -29.01 5.65
N GLU A 22 16.88 -29.48 4.87
CA GLU A 22 16.05 -30.67 5.15
C GLU A 22 16.87 -31.94 5.45
N ALA A 23 18.06 -32.09 4.83
CA ALA A 23 18.93 -33.24 5.06
C ALA A 23 19.55 -33.26 6.46
N ILE A 24 19.76 -32.08 7.05
CA ILE A 24 20.32 -31.91 8.40
C ILE A 24 19.26 -32.24 9.46
N HIS A 25 17.98 -32.00 9.16
CA HIS A 25 16.88 -32.23 10.09
C HIS A 25 16.61 -33.72 10.36
N ALA A 26 16.82 -34.60 9.38
CA ALA A 26 16.57 -36.04 9.55
C ALA A 26 17.33 -36.64 10.74
N GLN A 27 18.58 -36.24 10.95
CA GLN A 27 19.39 -36.69 12.10
C GLN A 27 18.94 -36.04 13.42
N ALA A 28 18.53 -34.77 13.37
CA ALA A 28 17.98 -34.07 14.52
C ALA A 28 16.70 -34.76 15.03
N PHE A 29 15.81 -35.16 14.13
CA PHE A 29 14.55 -35.83 14.47
C PHE A 29 14.76 -37.20 15.15
N LEU A 30 15.70 -38.01 14.64
CA LEU A 30 16.08 -39.27 15.31
C LEU A 30 16.62 -39.01 16.72
N THR A 31 17.40 -37.95 16.89
CA THR A 31 17.97 -37.57 18.19
C THR A 31 16.86 -37.15 19.16
N LEU A 32 15.88 -36.37 18.70
CA LEU A 32 14.72 -35.95 19.52
C LEU A 32 13.88 -37.14 20.00
N GLN A 33 13.73 -38.20 19.19
CA GLN A 33 13.01 -39.41 19.59
C GLN A 33 13.64 -40.13 20.80
N GLU A 34 14.93 -39.93 21.07
CA GLU A 34 15.62 -40.53 22.21
C GLU A 34 15.48 -39.71 23.51
N LEU A 35 15.05 -38.44 23.41
CA LEU A 35 14.97 -37.51 24.54
C LEU A 35 13.65 -37.64 25.33
N THR A 36 13.68 -37.23 26.59
CA THR A 36 12.47 -37.02 27.41
C THR A 36 11.69 -35.80 26.96
N ALA A 37 10.42 -35.67 27.38
CA ALA A 37 9.59 -34.51 27.01
C ALA A 37 10.18 -33.20 27.54
N GLU A 38 10.73 -33.22 28.75
CA GLU A 38 11.39 -32.08 29.39
C GLU A 38 12.65 -31.64 28.63
N GLU A 39 13.45 -32.60 28.16
CA GLU A 39 14.64 -32.33 27.34
C GLU A 39 14.25 -31.78 25.96
N ILE A 40 13.19 -32.30 25.33
CA ILE A 40 12.68 -31.78 24.05
C ILE A 40 12.22 -30.33 24.20
N VAL A 41 11.44 -30.03 25.25
CA VAL A 41 10.98 -28.66 25.53
C VAL A 41 12.17 -27.73 25.77
N ALA A 42 13.18 -28.16 26.53
CA ALA A 42 14.38 -27.37 26.76
C ALA A 42 15.13 -27.07 25.45
N VAL A 43 15.24 -28.05 24.53
CA VAL A 43 15.86 -27.87 23.20
C VAL A 43 15.06 -26.87 22.38
N PHE A 44 13.74 -27.02 22.31
CA PHE A 44 12.88 -26.14 21.51
C PHE A 44 12.89 -24.71 22.02
N ILE A 45 12.85 -24.51 23.34
CA ILE A 45 12.99 -23.19 23.96
C ILE A 45 14.35 -22.57 23.57
N ALA A 46 15.44 -23.32 23.70
CA ALA A 46 16.77 -22.82 23.36
C ALA A 46 16.92 -22.45 21.88
N VAL A 47 16.31 -23.23 20.97
CA VAL A 47 16.28 -22.96 19.54
C VAL A 47 15.56 -21.64 19.25
N LEU A 48 14.35 -21.46 19.79
CA LEU A 48 13.54 -20.26 19.56
C LEU A 48 14.15 -19.02 20.21
N GLN A 49 14.66 -19.11 21.44
CA GLN A 49 15.35 -17.99 22.09
C GLN A 49 16.53 -17.49 21.25
N ALA A 50 17.34 -18.42 20.73
CA ALA A 50 18.48 -18.06 19.90
C ALA A 50 18.05 -17.46 18.55
N LYS A 51 16.88 -17.82 18.03
CA LYS A 51 16.33 -17.27 16.78
C LYS A 51 15.67 -15.92 16.96
N LEU A 52 14.96 -15.72 18.06
CA LEU A 52 14.38 -14.43 18.45
C LEU A 52 15.48 -13.37 18.59
N GLN A 53 16.58 -13.71 19.26
CA GLN A 53 17.73 -12.82 19.38
C GLN A 53 18.37 -12.49 18.01
N GLU A 54 18.49 -13.46 17.11
CA GLU A 54 18.97 -13.22 15.74
C GLU A 54 18.02 -12.30 14.95
N ALA A 55 16.71 -12.50 15.08
CA ALA A 55 15.69 -11.72 14.38
C ALA A 55 15.68 -10.25 14.84
N GLU A 56 15.82 -9.98 16.14
CA GLU A 56 15.94 -8.62 16.69
C GLU A 56 17.20 -7.91 16.18
N GLU A 57 18.32 -8.62 16.07
CA GLU A 57 19.57 -8.05 15.57
C GLU A 57 19.54 -7.73 14.07
N LEU A 58 18.74 -8.47 13.29
CA LEU A 58 18.73 -8.43 11.84
C LEU A 58 17.47 -7.79 11.23
N ASP A 59 16.45 -7.47 12.03
CA ASP A 59 15.11 -7.03 11.56
C ASP A 59 14.49 -8.04 10.57
N ASP A 60 14.66 -9.34 10.86
CA ASP A 60 14.29 -10.46 9.99
C ASP A 60 13.31 -11.40 10.68
N THR A 61 12.02 -11.12 10.51
CA THR A 61 10.92 -11.94 11.06
C THR A 61 10.73 -13.25 10.30
N GLU A 62 11.23 -13.35 9.06
CA GLU A 62 11.08 -14.54 8.18
C GLU A 62 11.87 -15.73 8.76
N ALA A 63 13.03 -15.45 9.37
CA ALA A 63 13.87 -16.46 10.02
C ALA A 63 13.22 -17.16 11.23
N LEU A 64 12.31 -16.48 11.94
CA LEU A 64 11.57 -17.08 13.07
C LEU A 64 10.48 -18.03 12.55
N GLU A 65 9.76 -17.63 11.49
CA GLU A 65 8.74 -18.46 10.85
C GLU A 65 9.32 -19.76 10.28
N GLU A 66 10.46 -19.68 9.59
CA GLU A 66 11.17 -20.86 9.09
C GLU A 66 11.53 -21.83 10.23
N CYS A 67 11.97 -21.30 11.36
CA CYS A 67 12.33 -22.13 12.51
C CYS A 67 11.11 -22.80 13.14
N LEU A 68 9.98 -22.09 13.25
CA LEU A 68 8.72 -22.63 13.75
C LEU A 68 8.21 -23.79 12.88
N ILE A 69 8.38 -23.72 11.55
CA ILE A 69 8.04 -24.81 10.63
C ILE A 69 8.86 -26.07 10.95
N VAL A 70 10.18 -25.93 11.14
CA VAL A 70 11.06 -27.06 11.48
C VAL A 70 10.68 -27.70 12.81
N LEU A 71 10.33 -26.88 13.81
CA LEU A 71 9.86 -27.38 15.10
C LEU A 71 8.49 -28.06 15.00
N GLU A 72 7.60 -27.58 14.14
CA GLU A 72 6.31 -28.23 13.89
C GLU A 72 6.49 -29.63 13.29
N GLU A 73 7.36 -29.76 12.28
CA GLU A 73 7.71 -31.06 11.71
C GLU A 73 8.35 -32.00 12.74
N ALA A 74 9.20 -31.46 13.61
CA ALA A 74 9.78 -32.19 14.71
C ALA A 74 8.69 -32.74 15.64
N MET A 75 7.72 -31.91 16.01
CA MET A 75 6.57 -32.30 16.86
C MET A 75 5.69 -33.35 16.20
N GLN A 76 5.46 -33.28 14.89
CA GLN A 76 4.69 -34.31 14.17
C GLN A 76 5.41 -35.67 14.18
N LYS A 77 6.74 -35.69 14.06
CA LYS A 77 7.56 -36.92 14.07
C LYS A 77 7.77 -37.54 15.46
N LEU A 78 7.40 -36.81 16.52
CA LEU A 78 7.48 -37.28 17.91
C LEU A 78 6.29 -38.16 18.33
N GLU A 79 5.24 -38.23 17.51
CA GLU A 79 4.06 -39.10 17.68
C GLU A 79 3.53 -39.12 19.14
N GLU A 80 3.63 -40.25 19.84
CA GLU A 80 3.10 -40.46 21.20
C GLU A 80 3.73 -39.51 22.25
N LYS A 81 4.94 -38.99 22.00
CA LYS A 81 5.63 -38.05 22.92
C LYS A 81 5.06 -36.64 22.85
N THR A 82 4.33 -36.29 21.79
CA THR A 82 3.80 -34.95 21.60
C THR A 82 2.84 -34.56 22.73
N HIS A 83 2.05 -35.50 23.25
CA HIS A 83 1.21 -35.24 24.42
C HIS A 83 2.04 -34.92 25.67
N ALA A 84 3.15 -35.63 25.91
CA ALA A 84 4.01 -35.36 27.06
C ALA A 84 4.69 -33.99 26.93
N VAL A 85 5.13 -33.62 25.73
CA VAL A 85 5.67 -32.28 25.42
C VAL A 85 4.63 -31.19 25.70
N ILE A 86 3.38 -31.38 25.25
CA ILE A 86 2.27 -30.47 25.56
C ILE A 86 2.06 -30.34 27.07
N SER A 87 2.04 -31.45 27.82
CA SER A 87 1.88 -31.41 29.27
C SER A 87 2.99 -30.62 29.97
N VAL A 88 4.23 -30.73 29.50
CA VAL A 88 5.36 -29.95 30.03
C VAL A 88 5.18 -28.47 29.70
N LEU A 89 4.81 -28.11 28.46
CA LEU A 89 4.55 -26.72 28.07
C LEU A 89 3.40 -26.09 28.87
N ILE A 90 2.31 -26.82 29.11
CA ILE A 90 1.20 -26.38 29.98
C ILE A 90 1.70 -26.15 31.41
N SER A 91 2.52 -27.06 31.92
CA SER A 91 3.08 -26.94 33.27
C SER A 91 3.99 -25.71 33.39
N LEU A 92 4.72 -25.36 32.33
CA LEU A 92 5.54 -24.14 32.28
C LEU A 92 4.69 -22.87 32.30
N LEU A 93 3.55 -22.83 31.58
CA LEU A 93 2.63 -21.69 31.63
C LEU A 93 2.06 -21.43 33.03
N GLN A 94 2.00 -22.46 33.88
CA GLN A 94 1.56 -22.33 35.28
C GLN A 94 2.69 -21.83 36.21
N THR A 95 3.88 -21.54 35.66
CA THR A 95 4.99 -20.94 36.39
C THR A 95 5.11 -19.46 36.07
N ASN A 96 5.94 -18.74 36.80
CA ASN A 96 6.18 -17.31 36.55
C ASN A 96 7.20 -17.16 35.42
N LEU A 97 6.73 -17.22 34.17
CA LEU A 97 7.54 -16.99 32.97
C LEU A 97 7.81 -15.49 32.77
N SER A 98 9.02 -15.14 32.30
CA SER A 98 9.31 -13.77 31.84
C SER A 98 8.65 -13.50 30.47
N PRO A 99 8.48 -12.23 30.04
CA PRO A 99 7.93 -11.91 28.72
C PRO A 99 8.65 -12.64 27.58
N GLU A 100 9.99 -12.76 27.64
CA GLU A 100 10.80 -13.45 26.64
C GLU A 100 10.57 -14.97 26.67
N GLN A 101 10.24 -15.53 27.83
CA GLN A 101 9.87 -16.95 27.95
C GLN A 101 8.46 -17.20 27.41
N TRP A 102 7.55 -16.25 27.61
CA TRP A 102 6.21 -16.29 27.04
C TRP A 102 6.24 -16.26 25.52
N GLU A 103 7.04 -15.38 24.90
CA GLU A 103 7.24 -15.29 23.45
C GLU A 103 7.75 -16.59 22.80
N VAL A 104 8.29 -17.51 23.61
CA VAL A 104 8.82 -18.79 23.13
C VAL A 104 7.87 -19.95 23.45
N VAL A 105 7.33 -20.01 24.67
CA VAL A 105 6.44 -21.10 25.10
C VAL A 105 5.08 -21.05 24.37
N VAL A 106 4.57 -19.86 24.09
CA VAL A 106 3.28 -19.65 23.39
C VAL A 106 3.32 -20.17 21.95
N PRO A 107 4.28 -19.78 21.10
CA PRO A 107 4.37 -20.34 19.75
C PRO A 107 4.50 -21.86 19.76
N LEU A 108 5.29 -22.44 20.67
CA LEU A 108 5.42 -23.91 20.79
C LEU A 108 4.08 -24.59 21.09
N LEU A 109 3.24 -24.00 21.93
CA LEU A 109 1.87 -24.48 22.15
C LEU A 109 1.00 -24.33 20.90
N GLY A 110 1.14 -23.24 20.15
CA GLY A 110 0.47 -23.05 18.86
C GLY A 110 0.86 -24.10 17.80
N LEU A 111 2.15 -24.50 17.75
CA LEU A 111 2.63 -25.59 16.87
C LEU A 111 1.99 -26.94 17.21
N THR A 112 1.49 -27.10 18.43
CA THR A 112 0.79 -28.32 18.85
C THR A 112 -0.62 -28.42 18.30
N GLY A 113 -1.09 -27.44 17.52
CA GLY A 113 -2.44 -27.37 16.95
C GLY A 113 -2.88 -28.54 16.04
N SER A 114 -2.01 -29.52 15.77
CA SER A 114 -2.39 -30.82 15.21
C SER A 114 -2.90 -31.84 16.25
N VAL A 115 -2.69 -31.56 17.54
CA VAL A 115 -3.14 -32.35 18.67
C VAL A 115 -4.32 -31.61 19.30
N GLU A 116 -5.51 -32.18 19.15
CA GLU A 116 -6.78 -31.76 19.77
C GLU A 116 -6.74 -31.90 21.32
N SER A 117 -5.73 -31.35 21.98
CA SER A 117 -5.56 -31.45 23.43
C SER A 117 -6.54 -30.51 24.13
N GLU A 118 -7.71 -31.05 24.48
CA GLU A 118 -8.70 -30.36 25.30
C GLU A 118 -8.06 -29.81 26.60
N ALA A 119 -7.13 -30.55 27.20
CA ALA A 119 -6.41 -30.12 28.39
C ALA A 119 -5.57 -28.85 28.15
N ALA A 120 -4.94 -28.70 26.98
CA ALA A 120 -4.20 -27.49 26.63
C ALA A 120 -5.13 -26.29 26.46
N VAL A 121 -6.23 -26.49 25.72
CA VAL A 121 -7.24 -25.44 25.51
C VAL A 121 -7.85 -25.00 26.85
N GLN A 122 -8.16 -25.93 27.74
CA GLN A 122 -8.69 -25.64 29.09
C GLN A 122 -7.67 -24.87 29.95
N ALA A 123 -6.38 -25.18 29.86
CA ALA A 123 -5.35 -24.43 30.56
C ALA A 123 -5.24 -22.98 30.05
N LEU A 124 -5.29 -22.79 28.74
CA LEU A 124 -5.28 -21.45 28.13
C LEU A 124 -6.53 -20.65 28.48
N ILE A 125 -7.71 -21.28 28.51
CA ILE A 125 -8.95 -20.67 28.98
C ILE A 125 -8.80 -20.19 30.43
N ALA A 126 -8.25 -21.04 31.30
CA ALA A 126 -8.07 -20.70 32.70
C ALA A 126 -7.15 -19.48 32.90
N ILE A 127 -6.06 -19.39 32.12
CA ILE A 127 -5.16 -18.23 32.12
C ILE A 127 -5.89 -16.99 31.60
N ALA A 128 -6.54 -17.09 30.44
CA ALA A 128 -7.28 -15.99 29.82
C ALA A 128 -8.36 -15.39 30.72
N GLN A 129 -8.95 -16.18 31.61
CA GLN A 129 -10.00 -15.73 32.54
C GLN A 129 -9.49 -15.25 33.90
N ASN A 130 -8.39 -15.83 34.41
CA ASN A 130 -8.07 -15.73 35.84
C ASN A 130 -6.65 -15.23 36.16
N ASP A 131 -5.75 -15.09 35.17
CA ASP A 131 -4.40 -14.59 35.44
C ASP A 131 -4.43 -13.12 35.84
N GLU A 132 -3.68 -12.74 36.89
CA GLU A 132 -3.63 -11.35 37.37
C GLU A 132 -2.97 -10.41 36.36
N ASN A 133 -2.05 -10.92 35.52
CA ASN A 133 -1.35 -10.13 34.52
C ASN A 133 -2.12 -10.09 33.19
N ALA A 134 -2.54 -8.90 32.78
CA ALA A 134 -3.25 -8.67 31.52
C ALA A 134 -2.45 -9.15 30.28
N GLU A 135 -1.12 -9.06 30.32
CA GLU A 135 -0.27 -9.53 29.22
C GLU A 135 -0.34 -11.05 29.07
N HIS A 136 -0.32 -11.80 30.17
CA HIS A 136 -0.47 -13.27 30.14
C HIS A 136 -1.85 -13.66 29.60
N ARG A 137 -2.90 -12.93 30.01
CA ARG A 137 -4.27 -13.15 29.50
C ARG A 137 -4.33 -12.91 27.99
N ALA A 138 -3.79 -11.79 27.51
CA ALA A 138 -3.75 -11.47 26.09
C ALA A 138 -2.96 -12.50 25.27
N GLN A 139 -1.83 -12.97 25.79
CA GLN A 139 -1.02 -14.00 25.14
C GLN A 139 -1.73 -15.37 25.11
N ALA A 140 -2.40 -15.77 26.18
CA ALA A 140 -3.21 -16.99 26.18
C ALA A 140 -4.33 -16.94 25.14
N VAL A 141 -5.00 -15.79 25.02
CA VAL A 141 -6.01 -15.53 23.98
C VAL A 141 -5.39 -15.59 22.58
N ALA A 142 -4.20 -15.04 22.37
CA ALA A 142 -3.49 -15.12 21.09
C ALA A 142 -3.15 -16.57 20.69
N VAL A 143 -2.77 -17.43 21.65
CA VAL A 143 -2.59 -18.87 21.37
C VAL A 143 -3.92 -19.49 20.91
N LEU A 144 -5.01 -19.20 21.61
CA LEU A 144 -6.34 -19.69 21.25
C LEU A 144 -6.76 -19.24 19.85
N GLN A 145 -6.45 -17.99 19.47
CA GLN A 145 -6.64 -17.49 18.11
C GLN A 145 -5.88 -18.34 17.10
N MET A 146 -4.56 -18.52 17.27
CA MET A 146 -3.72 -19.30 16.35
C MET A 146 -4.22 -20.75 16.20
N LEU A 147 -4.68 -21.37 17.29
CA LEU A 147 -5.28 -22.70 17.27
C LEU A 147 -6.61 -22.73 16.51
N GLY A 148 -7.39 -21.65 16.59
CA GLY A 148 -8.62 -21.45 15.82
C GLY A 148 -8.37 -21.33 14.32
N GLU A 149 -7.43 -20.48 13.90
CA GLU A 149 -7.06 -20.24 12.49
C GLU A 149 -6.60 -21.52 11.77
N ARG A 150 -5.96 -22.42 12.51
CA ARG A 150 -5.53 -23.75 12.02
C ARG A 150 -6.67 -24.76 11.88
N GLY A 151 -7.90 -24.41 12.27
CA GLY A 151 -9.10 -25.24 12.12
C GLY A 151 -9.28 -26.31 13.20
N GLY A 152 -8.65 -26.14 14.37
CA GLY A 152 -8.79 -27.07 15.49
C GLY A 152 -10.21 -27.06 16.06
N LYS A 153 -10.98 -28.13 15.87
CA LYS A 153 -12.38 -28.23 16.37
C LYS A 153 -12.46 -28.13 17.90
N THR A 154 -11.45 -28.63 18.60
CA THR A 154 -11.38 -28.58 20.06
C THR A 154 -11.33 -27.15 20.59
N THR A 155 -10.79 -26.19 19.83
CA THR A 155 -10.69 -24.78 20.24
C THR A 155 -12.07 -24.14 20.42
N GLN A 156 -13.12 -24.68 19.81
CA GLN A 156 -14.50 -24.23 19.98
C GLN A 156 -14.98 -24.25 21.44
N ILE A 157 -14.41 -25.11 22.30
CA ILE A 157 -14.75 -25.12 23.73
C ILE A 157 -14.39 -23.80 24.44
N ALA A 158 -13.50 -23.00 23.84
CA ALA A 158 -13.08 -21.72 24.38
C ALA A 158 -14.10 -20.62 24.15
N VAL A 159 -15.02 -20.76 23.19
CA VAL A 159 -15.95 -19.70 22.79
C VAL A 159 -16.76 -19.14 23.97
N PRO A 160 -17.39 -19.95 24.84
CA PRO A 160 -18.14 -19.39 25.97
C PRO A 160 -17.28 -18.61 26.96
N ALA A 161 -16.06 -19.09 27.22
CA ALA A 161 -15.12 -18.42 28.13
C ALA A 161 -14.56 -17.14 27.52
N LEU A 162 -14.24 -17.15 26.22
CA LEU A 162 -13.79 -15.96 25.50
C LEU A 162 -14.89 -14.91 25.40
N LEU A 163 -16.17 -15.29 25.29
CA LEU A 163 -17.27 -14.31 25.38
C LEU A 163 -17.35 -13.64 26.75
N GLU A 164 -17.07 -14.37 27.84
CA GLU A 164 -16.99 -13.80 29.18
C GLU A 164 -15.80 -12.85 29.33
N VAL A 165 -14.61 -13.22 28.82
CA VAL A 165 -13.42 -12.34 28.80
C VAL A 165 -13.69 -11.10 27.96
N PHE A 166 -14.27 -11.27 26.78
CA PHE A 166 -14.60 -10.19 25.86
C PHE A 166 -15.54 -9.16 26.50
N GLN A 167 -16.51 -9.62 27.30
CA GLN A 167 -17.47 -8.77 27.98
C GLN A 167 -16.90 -8.09 29.23
N ASN A 168 -16.09 -8.80 30.03
CA ASN A 168 -15.83 -8.42 31.42
C ASN A 168 -14.37 -8.09 31.74
N ASP A 169 -13.40 -8.40 30.86
CA ASP A 169 -12.00 -8.07 31.15
C ASP A 169 -11.81 -6.56 31.23
N GLU A 170 -11.03 -6.10 32.22
CA GLU A 170 -10.77 -4.67 32.43
C GLU A 170 -9.77 -4.10 31.42
N ASP A 171 -8.86 -4.93 30.89
CA ASP A 171 -7.82 -4.50 29.96
C ASP A 171 -8.31 -4.54 28.51
N TRP A 172 -8.19 -3.39 27.83
CA TRP A 172 -8.66 -3.23 26.46
C TRP A 172 -7.88 -4.08 25.46
N THR A 173 -6.60 -4.37 25.74
CA THR A 173 -5.73 -5.21 24.89
C THR A 173 -6.21 -6.64 24.91
N VAL A 174 -6.59 -7.14 26.10
CA VAL A 174 -7.15 -8.49 26.27
C VAL A 174 -8.50 -8.58 25.56
N ARG A 175 -9.39 -7.60 25.74
CA ARG A 175 -10.67 -7.56 25.01
C ARG A 175 -10.47 -7.55 23.50
N SER A 176 -9.50 -6.77 23.00
CA SER A 176 -9.17 -6.70 21.57
C SER A 176 -8.67 -8.04 21.04
N ALA A 177 -7.69 -8.65 21.71
CA ALA A 177 -7.19 -9.99 21.36
C ALA A 177 -8.33 -11.02 21.35
N THR A 178 -9.27 -10.90 22.27
CA THR A 178 -10.40 -11.83 22.41
C THR A 178 -11.37 -11.73 21.24
N ALA A 179 -11.62 -10.53 20.71
CA ALA A 179 -12.41 -10.35 19.50
C ALA A 179 -11.78 -11.06 18.29
N HIS A 180 -10.45 -10.93 18.12
CA HIS A 180 -9.72 -11.61 17.06
C HIS A 180 -9.77 -13.13 17.22
N ALA A 181 -9.55 -13.63 18.44
CA ALA A 181 -9.64 -15.05 18.74
C ALA A 181 -11.04 -15.62 18.44
N LEU A 182 -12.10 -14.92 18.82
CA LEU A 182 -13.48 -15.32 18.53
C LEU A 182 -13.76 -15.36 17.01
N ASN A 183 -13.22 -14.42 16.24
CA ASN A 183 -13.33 -14.45 14.77
C ASN A 183 -12.60 -15.66 14.17
N ALA A 184 -11.35 -15.86 14.58
CA ALA A 184 -10.50 -16.95 14.09
C ALA A 184 -11.03 -18.35 14.42
N ILE A 185 -11.50 -18.53 15.65
CA ILE A 185 -12.11 -19.80 16.10
C ILE A 185 -13.44 -20.01 15.37
N GLY A 186 -14.18 -18.93 15.12
CA GLY A 186 -15.53 -18.93 14.59
C GLY A 186 -16.57 -19.20 15.68
N ILE A 187 -17.67 -18.46 15.66
CA ILE A 187 -18.80 -18.66 16.58
C ILE A 187 -19.94 -19.29 15.80
N HIS A 188 -20.32 -20.52 16.14
CA HIS A 188 -21.31 -21.29 15.36
C HIS A 188 -22.67 -21.45 16.04
N SER A 189 -22.74 -21.34 17.36
CA SER A 189 -24.00 -21.51 18.08
C SER A 189 -24.81 -20.21 18.04
N GLU A 190 -26.10 -20.30 17.73
CA GLU A 190 -26.99 -19.13 17.67
C GLU A 190 -26.97 -18.34 18.99
N LYS A 191 -26.92 -19.06 20.12
CA LYS A 191 -26.82 -18.46 21.46
C LYS A 191 -25.54 -17.64 21.64
N ASP A 192 -24.40 -18.15 21.18
CA ASP A 192 -23.11 -17.47 21.35
C ASP A 192 -22.97 -16.29 20.37
N VAL A 193 -23.53 -16.42 19.16
CA VAL A 193 -23.65 -15.31 18.20
C VAL A 193 -24.53 -14.19 18.77
N ASP A 194 -25.69 -14.53 19.34
CA ASP A 194 -26.58 -13.56 19.96
C ASP A 194 -25.91 -12.86 21.15
N LEU A 195 -25.18 -13.60 21.99
CA LEU A 195 -24.41 -13.01 23.10
C LEU A 195 -23.30 -12.09 22.59
N PHE A 196 -22.54 -12.49 21.56
CA PHE A 196 -21.52 -11.65 20.95
C PHE A 196 -22.11 -10.33 20.43
N ILE A 197 -23.25 -10.39 19.75
CA ILE A 197 -23.97 -9.21 19.25
C ILE A 197 -24.48 -8.34 20.40
N GLU A 198 -25.04 -8.94 21.45
CA GLU A 198 -25.48 -8.22 22.65
C GLU A 198 -24.32 -7.47 23.30
N ILE A 199 -23.16 -8.11 23.44
CA ILE A 199 -21.92 -7.50 23.94
C ILE A 199 -21.53 -6.29 23.06
N LEU A 200 -21.53 -6.43 21.73
CA LEU A 200 -21.24 -5.31 20.82
C LEU A 200 -22.24 -4.15 20.92
N GLN A 201 -23.53 -4.43 21.17
CA GLN A 201 -24.58 -3.43 21.26
C GLN A 201 -24.57 -2.63 22.57
N GLN A 202 -23.99 -3.16 23.64
CA GLN A 202 -23.99 -2.52 24.97
C GLN A 202 -22.97 -1.36 25.11
N GLU A 203 -22.46 -0.82 23.99
CA GLU A 203 -21.42 0.23 23.93
C GLU A 203 -20.21 -0.07 24.83
N ILE A 204 -19.61 -1.25 24.63
CA ILE A 204 -18.42 -1.66 25.37
C ILE A 204 -17.20 -1.06 24.67
N ASP A 205 -16.95 0.24 24.79
CA ASP A 205 -15.67 0.84 24.40
C ASP A 205 -15.38 0.95 22.87
N GLU A 206 -14.88 2.10 22.41
CA GLU A 206 -14.55 2.34 20.99
C GLU A 206 -13.54 1.31 20.45
N TRP A 207 -12.69 0.80 21.34
CA TRP A 207 -11.64 -0.18 21.05
C TRP A 207 -12.16 -1.58 20.77
N VAL A 208 -13.24 -2.01 21.44
CA VAL A 208 -13.87 -3.31 21.17
C VAL A 208 -14.56 -3.27 19.81
N LEU A 209 -15.22 -2.15 19.48
CA LEU A 209 -15.78 -1.95 18.14
C LEU A 209 -14.69 -1.92 17.06
N ALA A 210 -13.51 -1.37 17.37
CA ALA A 210 -12.35 -1.42 16.46
C ALA A 210 -11.81 -2.85 16.29
N ALA A 211 -11.75 -3.64 17.36
CA ALA A 211 -11.31 -5.03 17.32
C ALA A 211 -12.33 -5.94 16.60
N ALA A 212 -13.64 -5.74 16.83
CA ALA A 212 -14.70 -6.35 16.04
C ALA A 212 -14.68 -5.86 14.59
N GLY A 213 -14.05 -4.72 14.30
CA GLY A 213 -13.89 -4.22 12.95
C GLY A 213 -13.05 -5.13 12.03
N TYR A 214 -12.44 -6.19 12.56
CA TYR A 214 -11.73 -7.21 11.79
C TYR A 214 -12.57 -8.48 11.53
N LEU A 215 -13.85 -8.47 11.91
CA LEU A 215 -14.76 -9.57 11.62
C LEU A 215 -14.91 -9.79 10.11
N ASP A 216 -15.04 -11.06 9.73
CA ASP A 216 -15.27 -11.47 8.35
C ASP A 216 -16.32 -12.60 8.25
N GLY A 217 -16.56 -13.05 7.02
CA GLY A 217 -17.38 -14.23 6.74
C GLY A 217 -18.79 -14.20 7.34
N GLU A 218 -19.21 -15.35 7.89
CA GLU A 218 -20.56 -15.55 8.42
C GLU A 218 -20.83 -14.73 9.69
N LEU A 219 -19.83 -14.49 10.53
CA LEU A 219 -19.98 -13.73 11.77
C LEU A 219 -20.20 -12.23 11.47
N LEU A 220 -19.46 -11.66 10.51
CA LEU A 220 -19.70 -10.29 10.04
C LEU A 220 -21.11 -10.12 9.49
N GLU A 221 -21.59 -11.05 8.67
CA GLU A 221 -22.97 -11.02 8.13
C GLU A 221 -24.01 -11.12 9.24
N ALA A 222 -23.78 -11.98 10.24
CA ALA A 222 -24.64 -12.09 11.40
C ALA A 222 -24.70 -10.77 12.19
N VAL A 223 -23.55 -10.14 12.46
CA VAL A 223 -23.45 -8.84 13.14
C VAL A 223 -24.18 -7.76 12.34
N ARG A 224 -23.92 -7.62 11.04
CA ARG A 224 -24.55 -6.61 10.17
C ARG A 224 -26.07 -6.76 10.11
N ALA A 225 -26.58 -7.99 10.15
CA ALA A 225 -28.02 -8.23 10.17
C ALA A 225 -28.71 -7.65 11.43
N ARG A 226 -28.00 -7.52 12.56
CA ARG A 226 -28.53 -6.99 13.84
C ARG A 226 -28.02 -5.57 14.16
N ILE A 227 -26.89 -5.18 13.59
CA ILE A 227 -26.25 -3.86 13.72
C ILE A 227 -26.01 -3.32 12.30
N PRO A 228 -27.03 -2.78 11.61
CA PRO A 228 -26.94 -2.42 10.20
C PRO A 228 -25.86 -1.38 9.85
N ASP A 229 -25.53 -0.52 10.81
CA ASP A 229 -24.52 0.53 10.66
C ASP A 229 -23.11 0.07 11.11
N PHE A 230 -22.92 -1.22 11.41
CA PHE A 230 -21.62 -1.77 11.77
C PHE A 230 -20.66 -1.69 10.58
N LYS A 231 -19.53 -1.02 10.79
CA LYS A 231 -18.46 -0.87 9.80
C LYS A 231 -17.21 -1.58 10.26
N THR A 232 -16.56 -2.31 9.35
CA THR A 232 -15.24 -2.86 9.61
C THR A 232 -14.21 -1.73 9.78
N THR A 233 -13.05 -2.06 10.34
CA THR A 233 -11.94 -1.11 10.46
C THR A 233 -11.50 -0.64 9.09
N GLU A 234 -11.46 -1.54 8.11
CA GLU A 234 -11.15 -1.23 6.71
C GLU A 234 -12.14 -0.22 6.10
N GLU A 235 -13.45 -0.43 6.29
CA GLU A 235 -14.49 0.49 5.80
C GLU A 235 -14.42 1.86 6.46
N ARG A 236 -14.14 1.92 7.77
CA ARG A 236 -13.94 3.19 8.49
C ARG A 236 -12.71 3.94 7.96
N LEU A 237 -11.62 3.22 7.68
CA LEU A 237 -10.41 3.79 7.10
C LEU A 237 -10.65 4.33 5.69
N GLU A 238 -11.33 3.57 4.84
CA GLU A 238 -11.66 3.98 3.48
C GLU A 238 -12.52 5.26 3.45
N GLU A 239 -13.55 5.34 4.29
CA GLU A 239 -14.36 6.56 4.43
C GLU A 239 -13.54 7.76 4.90
N ASN A 240 -12.57 7.54 5.79
CA ASN A 240 -11.69 8.61 6.26
C ASN A 240 -10.73 9.07 5.16
N PHE A 241 -10.20 8.14 4.35
CA PHE A 241 -9.38 8.49 3.18
C PHE A 241 -10.18 9.29 2.15
N GLN A 242 -11.42 8.88 1.87
CA GLN A 242 -12.30 9.62 0.97
C GLN A 242 -12.56 11.06 1.46
N LYS A 243 -12.85 11.24 2.75
CA LYS A 243 -13.02 12.58 3.34
C LYS A 243 -11.76 13.44 3.23
N ILE A 244 -10.59 12.85 3.43
CA ILE A 244 -9.31 13.55 3.28
C ILE A 244 -9.12 14.00 1.83
N ASP A 245 -9.45 13.14 0.86
CA ASP A 245 -9.35 13.46 -0.56
C ASP A 245 -10.31 14.58 -0.97
N GLU A 246 -11.54 14.57 -0.47
CA GLU A 246 -12.52 15.66 -0.68
C GLU A 246 -11.98 17.00 -0.16
N VAL A 247 -11.47 17.03 1.08
CA VAL A 247 -10.86 18.22 1.67
C VAL A 247 -9.64 18.69 0.87
N ASN A 248 -8.81 17.77 0.38
CA ASN A 248 -7.66 18.10 -0.44
C ASN A 248 -8.06 18.70 -1.79
N GLN A 249 -9.11 18.20 -2.43
CA GLN A 249 -9.64 18.76 -3.67
C GLN A 249 -10.20 20.16 -3.47
N GLU A 250 -10.95 20.39 -2.38
CA GLU A 250 -11.44 21.72 -2.01
C GLU A 250 -10.28 22.69 -1.74
N LEU A 251 -9.27 22.24 -1.00
CA LEU A 251 -8.06 23.03 -0.71
C LEU A 251 -7.33 23.44 -1.99
N GLU A 252 -7.17 22.54 -2.96
CA GLU A 252 -6.54 22.85 -4.24
C GLU A 252 -7.40 23.80 -5.10
N ALA A 253 -8.73 23.64 -5.07
CA ALA A 253 -9.65 24.56 -5.73
C ALA A 253 -9.55 25.98 -5.13
N ASP A 254 -9.48 26.08 -3.80
CA ASP A 254 -9.33 27.36 -3.10
C ASP A 254 -7.96 28.00 -3.30
N LYS A 255 -6.87 27.21 -3.32
CA LYS A 255 -5.54 27.71 -3.73
C LYS A 255 -5.59 28.33 -5.13
N LYS A 256 -6.25 27.67 -6.08
CA LYS A 256 -6.41 28.18 -7.46
C LYS A 256 -7.27 29.45 -7.51
N ARG A 257 -8.37 29.52 -6.74
CA ARG A 257 -9.20 30.74 -6.62
C ARG A 257 -8.40 31.90 -6.03
N LEU A 258 -7.66 31.66 -4.95
CA LEU A 258 -6.78 32.66 -4.33
C LEU A 258 -5.69 33.14 -5.28
N GLN A 259 -5.06 32.24 -6.04
CA GLN A 259 -4.09 32.63 -7.08
C GLN A 259 -4.74 33.50 -8.17
N THR A 260 -5.95 33.16 -8.60
CA THR A 260 -6.69 33.93 -9.60
C THR A 260 -7.03 35.33 -9.09
N LEU A 261 -7.52 35.43 -7.84
CA LEU A 261 -7.84 36.69 -7.19
C LEU A 261 -6.59 37.56 -7.00
N ARG A 262 -5.49 36.98 -6.50
CA ARG A 262 -4.20 37.66 -6.35
C ARG A 262 -3.70 38.20 -7.69
N PHE A 263 -3.86 37.44 -8.76
CA PHE A 263 -3.49 37.89 -10.09
C PHE A 263 -4.34 39.07 -10.56
N ALA A 264 -5.66 39.01 -10.38
CA ALA A 264 -6.56 40.11 -10.73
C ALA A 264 -6.22 41.40 -9.95
N ILE A 265 -6.05 41.29 -8.63
CA ILE A 265 -5.63 42.42 -7.78
C ILE A 265 -4.27 42.95 -8.24
N PHE A 266 -3.30 42.08 -8.52
CA PHE A 266 -1.99 42.49 -9.03
C PHE A 266 -2.10 43.26 -10.35
N GLN A 267 -2.99 42.85 -11.27
CA GLN A 267 -3.23 43.57 -12.52
C GLN A 267 -3.87 44.95 -12.30
N GLU A 268 -4.85 45.07 -11.41
CA GLU A 268 -5.44 46.36 -11.06
C GLU A 268 -4.40 47.32 -10.47
N LEU A 269 -3.54 46.82 -9.58
CA LEU A 269 -2.47 47.61 -8.98
C LEU A 269 -1.39 48.00 -9.99
N PHE A 270 -1.09 47.11 -10.94
CA PHE A 270 -0.18 47.37 -12.06
C PHE A 270 -0.67 48.55 -12.92
N GLU A 271 -1.98 48.66 -13.14
CA GLU A 271 -2.57 49.75 -13.93
C GLU A 271 -2.64 51.08 -13.15
N GLN A 272 -2.77 51.02 -11.82
CA GLN A 272 -2.95 52.20 -10.97
C GLN A 272 -1.64 52.83 -10.49
N TYR A 273 -0.60 52.01 -10.28
CA TYR A 273 0.65 52.45 -9.65
C TYR A 273 1.83 52.32 -10.61
N LYS A 274 2.74 53.31 -10.59
CA LYS A 274 4.05 53.20 -11.27
C LYS A 274 5.08 52.44 -10.42
N LYS A 275 4.94 52.49 -9.11
CA LYS A 275 5.75 51.75 -8.14
C LYS A 275 4.96 51.48 -6.85
N ILE A 276 5.25 50.37 -6.17
CA ILE A 276 4.65 49.97 -4.89
C ILE A 276 5.70 49.27 -4.02
N SER A 277 5.68 49.46 -2.69
CA SER A 277 6.59 48.72 -1.80
C SER A 277 6.19 47.24 -1.69
N LEU A 278 7.18 46.36 -1.47
CA LEU A 278 6.96 44.93 -1.26
C LEU A 278 6.01 44.65 -0.08
N GLU A 279 6.11 45.42 1.00
CA GLU A 279 5.25 45.28 2.17
C GLU A 279 3.78 45.64 1.86
N ASN A 280 3.55 46.74 1.15
CA ASN A 280 2.19 47.15 0.78
C ASN A 280 1.58 46.18 -0.23
N LEU A 281 2.37 45.71 -1.20
CA LEU A 281 1.90 44.70 -2.15
C LEU A 281 1.60 43.36 -1.46
N ALA A 282 2.47 42.93 -0.54
CA ALA A 282 2.28 41.69 0.22
C ALA A 282 0.99 41.77 1.04
N LYS A 283 0.73 42.91 1.69
CA LYS A 283 -0.51 43.14 2.44
C LYS A 283 -1.75 43.09 1.55
N GLN A 284 -1.72 43.72 0.38
CA GLN A 284 -2.88 43.74 -0.53
C GLN A 284 -3.15 42.39 -1.19
N LEU A 285 -2.11 41.59 -1.44
CA LEU A 285 -2.22 40.25 -2.00
C LEU A 285 -2.33 39.14 -0.92
N SER A 286 -2.38 39.52 0.35
CA SER A 286 -2.41 38.60 1.50
C SER A 286 -1.27 37.58 1.46
N PHE A 287 -0.04 38.06 1.27
CA PHE A 287 1.20 37.29 1.33
C PHE A 287 2.06 37.73 2.52
N SER A 288 2.95 36.86 2.98
CA SER A 288 4.17 37.30 3.66
C SER A 288 5.14 37.88 2.62
N VAL A 289 6.07 38.73 3.03
CA VAL A 289 7.04 39.33 2.09
C VAL A 289 7.92 38.27 1.40
N SER A 290 8.26 37.18 2.09
CA SER A 290 8.98 36.04 1.49
C SER A 290 8.12 35.32 0.45
N ALA A 291 6.90 34.92 0.81
CA ALA A 291 6.00 34.23 -0.10
C ALA A 291 5.61 35.08 -1.32
N LEU A 292 5.52 36.41 -1.16
CA LEU A 292 5.32 37.33 -2.28
C LEU A 292 6.49 37.25 -3.27
N LYS A 293 7.74 37.25 -2.81
CA LYS A 293 8.92 37.18 -3.69
C LYS A 293 8.92 35.88 -4.49
N ASP A 294 8.62 34.76 -3.85
CA ASP A 294 8.54 33.46 -4.52
C ASP A 294 7.40 33.43 -5.53
N TRP A 295 6.23 33.96 -5.17
CA TRP A 295 5.09 34.07 -6.08
C TRP A 295 5.38 34.96 -7.28
N LEU A 296 6.04 36.11 -7.10
CA LEU A 296 6.45 36.98 -8.20
C LEU A 296 7.37 36.24 -9.18
N GLN A 297 8.24 35.34 -8.73
CA GLN A 297 9.07 34.55 -9.66
C GLN A 297 8.25 33.60 -10.54
N THR A 298 7.03 33.26 -10.13
CA THR A 298 6.10 32.42 -10.91
C THR A 298 5.28 33.21 -11.95
N LEU A 299 5.28 34.54 -11.89
CA LEU A 299 4.47 35.35 -12.78
C LEU A 299 5.00 35.34 -14.23
N PRO A 300 4.11 35.39 -15.24
CA PRO A 300 4.52 35.50 -16.63
C PRO A 300 5.31 36.79 -16.91
N LYS A 301 6.47 36.69 -17.59
CA LYS A 301 7.33 37.85 -17.93
C LYS A 301 6.70 38.94 -18.82
N LYS A 302 5.46 38.76 -19.27
CA LYS A 302 4.68 39.79 -19.98
C LYS A 302 4.26 40.93 -19.04
N PHE A 303 4.25 40.70 -17.74
CA PHE A 303 4.09 41.74 -16.73
C PHE A 303 5.45 42.41 -16.56
N GLY A 304 5.59 43.63 -17.08
CA GLY A 304 6.82 44.38 -16.95
C GLY A 304 6.94 44.90 -15.52
N TYR A 305 7.71 44.24 -14.66
CA TYR A 305 8.04 44.78 -13.36
C TYR A 305 9.48 44.46 -12.96
N GLU A 306 10.06 45.34 -12.16
CA GLU A 306 11.40 45.17 -11.58
C GLU A 306 11.34 45.37 -10.08
N ILE A 307 12.05 44.51 -9.34
CA ILE A 307 12.22 44.65 -7.90
C ILE A 307 13.53 45.40 -7.66
N ILE A 308 13.46 46.61 -7.12
CA ILE A 308 14.62 47.44 -6.77
C ILE A 308 14.58 47.69 -5.27
N GLY A 309 15.49 47.06 -4.53
CA GLY A 309 15.52 47.14 -3.07
C GLY A 309 14.24 46.57 -2.45
N THR A 310 13.45 47.44 -1.82
CA THR A 310 12.16 47.09 -1.18
C THR A 310 10.95 47.54 -2.01
N GLU A 311 11.15 48.07 -3.22
CA GLU A 311 10.09 48.54 -4.12
C GLU A 311 9.97 47.66 -5.36
N ILE A 312 8.75 47.56 -5.88
CA ILE A 312 8.43 47.04 -7.21
C ILE A 312 8.09 48.21 -8.11
N ILE A 313 8.70 48.26 -9.28
CA ILE A 313 8.43 49.26 -10.33
C ILE A 313 7.71 48.57 -11.48
N PHE A 314 6.57 49.11 -11.91
CA PHE A 314 5.76 48.60 -13.02
C PHE A 314 6.13 49.32 -14.33
N ILE A 315 6.25 48.57 -15.43
CA ILE A 315 6.76 48.99 -16.75
C ILE A 315 5.68 48.73 -17.81
N GLU A 316 5.25 49.78 -18.52
CA GLU A 316 4.18 49.73 -19.53
C GLU A 316 4.45 48.73 -20.68
N PRO A 317 3.52 47.79 -20.98
CA PRO A 317 3.72 46.75 -22.00
C PRO A 317 3.89 47.27 -23.44
N SER A 318 3.29 48.43 -23.78
CA SER A 318 3.18 48.95 -25.16
C SER A 318 4.45 49.60 -25.70
N LYS A 319 5.50 49.77 -24.88
CA LYS A 319 6.81 50.29 -25.29
C LYS A 319 7.87 49.22 -25.53
N LEU A 320 7.50 47.94 -25.39
CA LEU A 320 8.39 46.83 -25.74
C LEU A 320 8.28 46.55 -27.25
N PRO A 321 9.29 46.87 -28.08
CA PRO A 321 9.35 46.29 -29.43
C PRO A 321 9.31 44.77 -29.27
N LYS A 322 8.55 44.06 -30.13
CA LYS A 322 8.63 42.59 -30.21
C LYS A 322 10.02 42.21 -30.73
N ALA A 323 11.01 42.27 -29.85
CA ALA A 323 12.32 41.73 -30.09
C ALA A 323 12.14 40.23 -30.35
N LEU A 324 12.68 39.76 -31.46
CA LEU A 324 12.87 38.33 -31.63
C LEU A 324 13.76 37.90 -30.47
N THR A 325 13.33 36.89 -29.72
CA THR A 325 14.07 36.41 -28.55
C THR A 325 14.34 34.93 -28.67
N CYS A 326 15.46 34.49 -28.11
CA CYS A 326 15.79 33.08 -28.04
C CYS A 326 14.76 32.36 -27.19
N PHE A 327 14.11 31.35 -27.75
CA PHE A 327 13.15 30.50 -27.03
C PHE A 327 13.68 29.97 -25.69
N TYR A 328 14.98 29.69 -25.59
CA TYR A 328 15.56 29.01 -24.43
C TYR A 328 16.00 29.95 -23.31
N CYS A 329 16.58 31.10 -23.62
CA CYS A 329 17.13 32.03 -22.62
C CYS A 329 16.47 33.41 -22.61
N GLY A 330 15.65 33.73 -23.61
CA GLY A 330 15.01 35.05 -23.74
C GLY A 330 15.92 36.15 -24.27
N ALA A 331 17.18 35.87 -24.61
CA ALA A 331 18.10 36.85 -25.17
C ALA A 331 17.65 37.34 -26.56
N PRO A 332 17.87 38.62 -26.93
CA PRO A 332 17.48 39.15 -28.22
C PRO A 332 18.19 38.45 -29.38
N LEU A 333 17.48 38.28 -30.50
CA LEU A 333 17.96 37.68 -31.74
C LEU A 333 17.86 38.70 -32.88
N SER A 334 18.82 38.65 -33.81
CA SER A 334 18.69 39.31 -35.12
C SER A 334 17.89 38.43 -36.11
N LYS A 335 17.37 39.03 -37.19
CA LYS A 335 16.40 38.38 -38.10
C LYS A 335 16.95 37.15 -38.82
N GLU A 336 18.26 37.10 -39.10
CA GLU A 336 18.91 36.00 -39.83
C GLU A 336 19.76 35.07 -38.93
N GLN A 337 19.61 35.16 -37.60
CA GLN A 337 20.49 34.45 -36.67
C GLN A 337 20.13 32.95 -36.57
N GLU A 338 21.09 32.06 -36.86
CA GLU A 338 20.89 30.61 -36.77
C GLU A 338 21.13 30.03 -35.36
N LYS A 339 21.99 30.66 -34.56
CA LYS A 339 22.29 30.27 -33.16
C LYS A 339 22.25 31.48 -32.24
N CYS A 340 21.66 31.32 -31.06
CA CYS A 340 21.70 32.34 -30.01
C CYS A 340 23.14 32.61 -29.58
N LEU A 341 23.56 33.88 -29.58
CA LEU A 341 24.93 34.27 -29.20
C LEU A 341 25.17 34.12 -27.69
N ASP A 342 24.11 34.21 -26.88
CA ASP A 342 24.19 34.10 -25.42
C ASP A 342 24.23 32.65 -24.92
N CYS A 343 23.31 31.80 -25.40
CA CYS A 343 23.21 30.41 -24.91
C CYS A 343 23.78 29.36 -25.88
N GLY A 344 24.24 29.77 -27.06
CA GLY A 344 24.82 28.89 -28.08
C GLY A 344 23.85 27.94 -28.79
N ARG A 345 22.58 27.88 -28.37
CA ARG A 345 21.57 26.97 -28.93
C ARG A 345 21.06 27.46 -30.29
N ALA A 346 20.74 26.51 -31.17
CA ALA A 346 20.11 26.81 -32.45
C ALA A 346 18.76 27.53 -32.25
N VAL A 347 18.50 28.55 -33.06
CA VAL A 347 17.26 29.31 -33.01
C VAL A 347 16.11 28.39 -33.38
N LEU A 348 15.12 28.31 -32.49
CA LEU A 348 13.99 27.42 -32.68
C LEU A 348 13.02 28.03 -33.68
N GLN A 349 12.82 27.39 -34.83
CA GLN A 349 11.94 27.88 -35.89
C GLN A 349 10.66 27.08 -36.01
N CYS A 350 9.58 27.75 -36.39
CA CYS A 350 8.32 27.10 -36.68
C CYS A 350 8.37 26.35 -38.01
N VAL A 351 8.07 25.05 -38.01
CA VAL A 351 8.06 24.25 -39.25
C VAL A 351 7.04 24.70 -40.29
N VAL A 352 6.01 25.46 -39.89
CA VAL A 352 4.94 25.96 -40.78
C VAL A 352 5.32 27.33 -41.37
N CYS A 353 5.50 28.37 -40.55
CA CYS A 353 5.75 29.74 -41.04
C CYS A 353 7.24 30.10 -41.20
N LYS A 354 8.17 29.22 -40.78
CA LYS A 354 9.64 29.42 -40.83
C LYS A 354 10.21 30.55 -39.96
N LEU A 355 9.36 31.27 -39.23
CA LEU A 355 9.80 32.32 -38.31
C LEU A 355 10.32 31.72 -36.98
N PRO A 356 11.24 32.43 -36.27
CA PRO A 356 11.65 32.06 -34.92
C PRO A 356 10.47 32.01 -33.95
N ILE A 357 10.43 30.96 -33.14
CA ILE A 357 9.53 30.86 -31.98
C ILE A 357 10.23 31.57 -30.82
N CYS A 358 9.60 32.60 -30.27
CA CYS A 358 10.15 33.45 -29.24
C CYS A 358 9.87 32.94 -27.82
N PHE A 359 10.64 33.43 -26.85
CA PHE A 359 10.50 33.05 -25.45
C PHE A 359 9.08 33.33 -24.94
N GLY A 360 8.41 32.30 -24.40
CA GLY A 360 7.04 32.40 -23.89
C GLY A 360 5.93 32.16 -24.92
N GLU A 361 6.25 31.92 -26.19
CA GLU A 361 5.25 31.51 -27.17
C GLU A 361 4.88 30.03 -27.02
N ALA A 362 3.60 29.72 -27.23
CA ALA A 362 3.09 28.36 -27.13
C ALA A 362 3.61 27.48 -28.27
N ILE A 363 4.23 26.36 -27.91
CA ILE A 363 4.80 25.40 -28.85
C ILE A 363 3.90 24.18 -28.99
N GLY A 364 3.58 23.86 -30.24
CA GLY A 364 3.17 22.52 -30.62
C GLY A 364 4.38 21.69 -31.01
N LYS A 365 4.38 20.40 -30.67
CA LYS A 365 5.38 19.42 -31.09
C LYS A 365 4.66 18.25 -31.76
N CYS A 366 5.15 17.83 -32.93
CA CYS A 366 4.72 16.56 -33.50
C CYS A 366 5.21 15.41 -32.63
N SER A 367 4.32 14.53 -32.21
CA SER A 367 4.63 13.36 -31.40
C SER A 367 5.51 12.30 -32.07
N LEU A 368 5.68 12.38 -33.39
CA LEU A 368 6.41 11.37 -34.16
C LEU A 368 7.81 11.82 -34.54
N CYS A 369 7.94 13.01 -35.12
CA CYS A 369 9.23 13.53 -35.61
C CYS A 369 9.73 14.74 -34.82
N GLU A 370 9.05 15.08 -33.73
CA GLU A 370 9.41 16.17 -32.83
C GLU A 370 9.46 17.56 -33.49
N ALA A 371 8.87 17.70 -34.68
CA ALA A 371 8.76 18.96 -35.37
C ALA A 371 8.04 19.99 -34.49
N LYS A 372 8.71 21.11 -34.23
CA LYS A 372 8.20 22.18 -33.38
C LYS A 372 7.65 23.33 -34.22
N GLY A 373 6.58 23.95 -33.76
CA GLY A 373 5.95 25.08 -34.39
C GLY A 373 5.13 25.87 -33.40
N HIS A 374 4.72 27.08 -33.77
CA HIS A 374 3.65 27.77 -33.04
C HIS A 374 2.46 26.82 -32.93
N LEU A 375 1.91 26.70 -31.72
CA LEU A 375 0.84 25.76 -31.42
C LEU A 375 -0.34 25.93 -32.38
N THR A 376 -0.75 27.18 -32.62
CA THR A 376 -1.87 27.52 -33.53
C THR A 376 -1.59 27.09 -34.97
N HIS A 377 -0.42 27.42 -35.52
CA HIS A 377 -0.06 27.05 -36.89
C HIS A 377 0.00 25.54 -37.09
N LEU A 378 0.54 24.79 -36.11
CA LEU A 378 0.56 23.33 -36.19
C LEU A 378 -0.84 22.73 -36.07
N GLN A 379 -1.69 23.25 -35.19
CA GLN A 379 -3.06 22.78 -35.02
C GLN A 379 -3.90 23.02 -36.29
N GLU A 380 -3.83 24.21 -36.87
CA GLU A 380 -4.54 24.54 -38.11
C GLU A 380 -4.06 23.68 -39.28
N TRP A 381 -2.75 23.47 -39.40
CA TRP A 381 -2.18 22.59 -40.41
C TRP A 381 -2.67 21.14 -40.28
N VAL A 382 -2.64 20.58 -39.06
CA VAL A 382 -3.10 19.20 -38.84
C VAL A 382 -4.62 19.07 -39.03
N LYS A 383 -5.41 20.09 -38.64
CA LYS A 383 -6.86 20.14 -38.88
C LYS A 383 -7.20 20.12 -40.36
N THR A 384 -6.46 20.85 -41.19
CA THR A 384 -6.74 21.01 -42.62
C THR A 384 -6.13 19.91 -43.48
N GLN A 385 -4.88 19.52 -43.20
CA GLN A 385 -4.12 18.58 -44.02
C GLN A 385 -4.13 17.14 -43.49
N GLY A 386 -4.57 16.93 -42.24
CA GLY A 386 -4.61 15.60 -41.60
C GLY A 386 -3.26 14.98 -41.27
N LYS A 387 -2.15 15.68 -41.57
CA LYS A 387 -0.77 15.17 -41.48
C LYS A 387 0.22 16.19 -40.94
N CYS A 388 1.35 15.72 -40.41
CA CYS A 388 2.44 16.58 -39.94
C CYS A 388 3.16 17.28 -41.12
N PRO A 389 3.47 18.60 -41.04
CA PRO A 389 4.16 19.33 -42.11
C PRO A 389 5.62 18.90 -42.34
N LYS A 390 6.24 18.20 -41.39
CA LYS A 390 7.64 17.74 -41.49
C LYS A 390 7.76 16.28 -41.90
N CYS A 391 7.10 15.35 -41.20
CA CYS A 391 7.23 13.91 -41.47
C CYS A 391 6.10 13.32 -42.31
N LEU A 392 5.09 14.13 -42.65
CA LEU A 392 3.94 13.74 -43.48
C LEU A 392 3.10 12.57 -42.94
N GLN A 393 3.36 12.13 -41.70
CA GLN A 393 2.57 11.10 -41.04
C GLN A 393 1.19 11.63 -40.67
N GLU A 394 0.18 10.80 -40.89
CA GLU A 394 -1.22 11.08 -40.60
C GLU A 394 -1.51 11.08 -39.10
N LYS A 395 -2.60 11.75 -38.71
CA LYS A 395 -3.14 11.71 -37.34
C LYS A 395 -3.50 10.26 -36.95
N ILE A 396 -3.37 9.95 -35.66
CA ILE A 396 -3.80 8.64 -35.12
C ILE A 396 -5.33 8.57 -35.18
N ASP A 397 -5.87 7.51 -35.79
CA ASP A 397 -7.32 7.24 -35.80
C ASP A 397 -7.75 6.54 -34.50
N PHE A 398 -8.14 7.35 -33.53
CA PHE A 398 -8.61 6.87 -32.24
C PHE A 398 -9.90 6.05 -32.34
N LYS A 399 -10.81 6.39 -33.27
CA LYS A 399 -12.08 5.69 -33.41
C LYS A 399 -11.89 4.28 -33.97
N GLY A 400 -11.03 4.14 -34.98
CA GLY A 400 -10.63 2.84 -35.49
C GLY A 400 -9.94 1.98 -34.44
N LEU A 401 -9.05 2.59 -33.63
CA LEU A 401 -8.33 1.88 -32.58
C LEU A 401 -9.24 1.32 -31.48
N VAL A 402 -10.24 2.09 -31.04
CA VAL A 402 -11.25 1.62 -30.06
C VAL A 402 -11.99 0.40 -30.58
N ARG A 403 -12.48 0.46 -31.83
CA ARG A 403 -13.19 -0.66 -32.46
C ARG A 403 -12.32 -1.92 -32.54
N GLU A 404 -11.03 -1.77 -32.89
CA GLU A 404 -10.11 -2.91 -32.97
C GLU A 404 -9.87 -3.59 -31.61
N ILE A 405 -9.87 -2.82 -30.52
CA ILE A 405 -9.76 -3.33 -29.14
C ILE A 405 -11.04 -4.08 -28.75
N GLU A 406 -12.21 -3.47 -28.98
CA GLU A 406 -13.51 -4.06 -28.66
C GLU A 406 -13.76 -5.39 -29.39
N GLU A 407 -13.34 -5.49 -30.65
CA GLU A 407 -13.44 -6.71 -31.43
C GLU A 407 -12.57 -7.86 -30.89
N ARG A 408 -11.52 -7.59 -30.12
CA ARG A 408 -10.49 -8.58 -29.71
C ARG A 408 -10.50 -8.87 -28.22
N GLN A 409 -11.27 -8.12 -27.42
CA GLN A 409 -11.36 -8.25 -25.96
C GLN A 409 -11.86 -9.63 -25.49
N HIS A 410 -12.56 -10.39 -26.34
CA HIS A 410 -13.07 -11.72 -26.04
C HIS A 410 -11.99 -12.82 -25.98
N SER A 411 -10.72 -12.49 -26.26
CA SER A 411 -9.59 -13.41 -26.15
C SER A 411 -8.37 -12.66 -25.65
N ALA A 412 -7.96 -12.97 -24.41
CA ALA A 412 -6.77 -12.39 -23.79
C ALA A 412 -5.52 -12.54 -24.69
N TYR A 413 -5.37 -13.68 -25.35
CA TYR A 413 -4.27 -13.92 -26.30
C TYR A 413 -4.33 -13.02 -27.55
N LYS A 414 -5.51 -12.86 -28.17
CA LYS A 414 -5.67 -11.99 -29.35
C LYS A 414 -5.48 -10.52 -28.99
N LEU A 415 -5.98 -10.11 -27.82
CA LEU A 415 -5.79 -8.77 -27.28
C LEU A 415 -4.31 -8.52 -26.96
N TYR A 416 -3.63 -9.47 -26.32
CA TYR A 416 -2.18 -9.44 -26.07
C TYR A 416 -1.39 -9.25 -27.37
N GLN A 417 -1.63 -10.09 -28.39
CA GLN A 417 -0.96 -9.96 -29.68
C GLN A 417 -1.23 -8.61 -30.34
N PHE A 418 -2.46 -8.11 -30.29
CA PHE A 418 -2.81 -6.80 -30.83
C PHE A 418 -2.07 -5.67 -30.12
N VAL A 419 -2.11 -5.63 -28.78
CA VAL A 419 -1.40 -4.62 -27.97
C VAL A 419 0.10 -4.67 -28.25
N TYR A 420 0.66 -5.87 -28.40
CA TYR A 420 2.09 -6.07 -28.68
C TYR A 420 2.48 -5.67 -30.11
N GLN A 421 1.63 -5.92 -31.12
CA GLN A 421 1.98 -5.71 -32.52
C GLN A 421 1.45 -4.38 -33.10
N SER A 422 0.54 -3.70 -32.40
CA SER A 422 -0.11 -2.49 -32.89
C SER A 422 0.88 -1.33 -33.03
N LYS A 423 1.10 -0.94 -34.29
CA LYS A 423 1.88 0.25 -34.65
C LYS A 423 1.19 1.53 -34.20
N ALA A 424 -0.15 1.56 -34.14
CA ALA A 424 -0.91 2.72 -33.70
C ALA A 424 -0.79 2.95 -32.18
N LEU A 425 -0.93 1.89 -31.36
CA LEU A 425 -0.68 1.97 -29.92
C LEU A 425 0.78 2.35 -29.64
N THR A 426 1.74 1.76 -30.36
CA THR A 426 3.16 2.13 -30.22
C THR A 426 3.40 3.61 -30.51
N ARG A 427 2.71 4.21 -31.50
CA ARG A 427 2.78 5.66 -31.78
C ARG A 427 2.14 6.50 -30.68
N LEU A 428 1.02 6.04 -30.13
CA LEU A 428 0.33 6.70 -29.02
C LEU A 428 1.21 6.76 -27.76
N VAL A 429 1.78 5.64 -27.34
CA VAL A 429 2.65 5.56 -26.16
C VAL A 429 3.82 6.53 -26.26
N LYS A 430 4.46 6.60 -27.43
CA LYS A 430 5.56 7.55 -27.70
C LYS A 430 5.12 9.02 -27.65
N SER A 431 3.84 9.31 -27.94
CA SER A 431 3.32 10.68 -28.03
C SER A 431 3.02 11.34 -26.69
N MET A 432 2.80 10.55 -25.63
CA MET A 432 2.34 11.04 -24.33
C MET A 432 3.47 11.34 -23.34
N ASP A 433 4.74 11.13 -23.72
CA ASP A 433 5.94 11.28 -22.87
C ASP A 433 5.78 10.61 -21.48
N TYR A 434 4.98 9.54 -21.46
CA TYR A 434 4.60 8.83 -20.25
C TYR A 434 5.80 7.99 -19.79
N LYS A 435 6.36 8.32 -18.61
CA LYS A 435 7.49 7.59 -18.02
C LYS A 435 7.00 6.24 -17.50
N GLY A 436 7.20 5.21 -18.31
CA GLY A 436 6.69 3.86 -18.09
C GLY A 436 5.90 3.44 -19.32
N SER A 437 6.26 2.35 -19.97
CA SER A 437 5.59 1.93 -21.20
C SER A 437 4.10 1.65 -20.89
N LEU A 438 3.16 2.53 -21.29
CA LEU A 438 1.72 2.27 -21.21
C LEU A 438 1.37 0.95 -21.91
N ARG A 439 2.15 0.57 -22.92
CA ARG A 439 2.12 -0.75 -23.52
C ARG A 439 2.48 -1.87 -22.52
N ASN A 440 3.47 -1.67 -21.63
CA ASN A 440 3.80 -2.61 -20.56
C ASN A 440 2.69 -2.65 -19.49
N HIS A 441 2.01 -1.54 -19.20
CA HIS A 441 0.84 -1.56 -18.31
C HIS A 441 -0.33 -2.34 -18.93
N PHE A 442 -0.65 -2.13 -20.21
CA PHE A 442 -1.64 -2.95 -20.90
C PHE A 442 -1.23 -4.43 -20.99
N LEU A 443 0.06 -4.72 -21.20
CA LEU A 443 0.56 -6.10 -21.18
C LEU A 443 0.53 -6.71 -19.77
N LEU A 444 0.82 -5.93 -18.73
CA LEU A 444 0.72 -6.33 -17.33
C LEU A 444 -0.73 -6.64 -16.96
N MET A 445 -1.68 -5.77 -17.29
CA MET A 445 -3.11 -6.01 -17.07
C MET A 445 -3.58 -7.29 -17.76
N VAL A 446 -3.16 -7.51 -19.02
CA VAL A 446 -3.51 -8.74 -19.75
C VAL A 446 -2.83 -9.97 -19.14
N ASN A 447 -1.58 -9.85 -18.67
CA ASN A 447 -0.85 -10.94 -18.01
C ASN A 447 -1.41 -11.28 -16.63
N LEU A 448 -1.83 -10.28 -15.84
CA LEU A 448 -2.52 -10.47 -14.56
C LEU A 448 -3.84 -11.20 -14.79
N ALA A 449 -4.65 -10.77 -15.76
CA ALA A 449 -5.88 -11.45 -16.12
C ALA A 449 -5.65 -12.91 -16.61
N ILE A 450 -4.54 -13.17 -17.32
CA ILE A 450 -4.16 -14.54 -17.72
C ILE A 450 -3.71 -15.36 -16.50
N ASN A 451 -2.91 -14.78 -15.60
CA ASN A 451 -2.44 -15.45 -14.38
C ASN A 451 -3.58 -15.79 -13.43
N ASP A 452 -4.52 -14.88 -13.24
CA ASP A 452 -5.71 -15.11 -12.42
C ASP A 452 -6.60 -16.19 -13.04
N TYR A 453 -6.70 -16.26 -14.37
CA TYR A 453 -7.37 -17.36 -15.07
C TYR A 453 -6.67 -18.71 -14.82
N LEU A 454 -5.33 -18.74 -14.91
CA LEU A 454 -4.55 -19.96 -14.66
C LEU A 454 -4.59 -20.41 -13.20
N ARG A 455 -4.67 -19.48 -12.25
CA ARG A 455 -4.80 -19.73 -10.79
C ARG A 455 -6.25 -20.05 -10.36
N GLY A 456 -7.19 -20.10 -11.30
CA GLY A 456 -8.60 -20.41 -11.01
C GLY A 456 -9.40 -19.26 -10.39
N LYS A 457 -8.80 -18.07 -10.24
CA LYS A 457 -9.47 -16.84 -9.76
C LYS A 457 -10.36 -16.18 -10.83
N LEU A 458 -10.18 -16.55 -12.10
CA LEU A 458 -10.93 -16.02 -13.23
C LEU A 458 -11.43 -17.17 -14.13
N ARG A 459 -12.70 -17.12 -14.54
CA ARG A 459 -13.34 -18.11 -15.44
C ARG A 459 -13.90 -17.42 -16.68
N ILE A 460 -13.79 -18.07 -17.84
CA ILE A 460 -14.41 -17.60 -19.07
C ILE A 460 -15.73 -18.36 -19.30
N LYS A 461 -16.86 -17.65 -19.29
CA LYS A 461 -18.17 -18.21 -19.61
C LYS A 461 -18.80 -17.37 -20.72
N ASN A 462 -19.19 -18.00 -21.82
CA ASN A 462 -19.82 -17.35 -22.99
C ASN A 462 -19.01 -16.18 -23.59
N GLY A 463 -17.68 -16.23 -23.53
CA GLY A 463 -16.81 -15.17 -24.07
C GLY A 463 -16.63 -13.94 -23.17
N THR A 464 -17.23 -13.94 -21.98
CA THR A 464 -17.02 -12.94 -20.93
C THR A 464 -16.18 -13.52 -19.80
N PHE A 465 -15.19 -12.74 -19.35
CA PHE A 465 -14.41 -13.03 -18.15
C PHE A 465 -15.27 -12.78 -16.92
N GLN A 466 -15.35 -13.77 -16.04
CA GLN A 466 -16.03 -13.72 -14.75
C GLN A 466 -14.97 -14.00 -13.68
N LEU A 467 -14.71 -13.02 -12.82
CA LEU A 467 -13.96 -13.27 -11.60
C LEU A 467 -14.74 -14.28 -10.76
N LEU A 468 -14.08 -15.37 -10.39
CA LEU A 468 -14.57 -16.28 -9.37
C LEU A 468 -14.06 -15.69 -8.05
N SER A 469 -14.96 -15.02 -7.34
CA SER A 469 -14.65 -14.25 -6.13
C SER A 469 -13.80 -15.05 -5.13
N SER A 470 -12.59 -14.59 -4.85
CA SER A 470 -12.31 -14.01 -3.53
C SER A 470 -12.78 -12.55 -3.61
N SER A 471 -13.55 -12.10 -2.61
CA SER A 471 -14.05 -10.73 -2.35
C SER A 471 -13.83 -9.65 -3.42
N ALA A 472 -14.93 -9.02 -3.83
CA ALA A 472 -14.95 -7.89 -4.74
C ALA A 472 -14.54 -6.59 -4.03
N THR A 473 -13.24 -6.31 -3.90
CA THR A 473 -12.73 -4.97 -3.50
C THR A 473 -11.40 -4.55 -4.15
N ASP A 474 -10.91 -5.24 -5.18
CA ASP A 474 -9.80 -4.72 -6.00
C ASP A 474 -10.32 -4.19 -7.36
N ALA A 475 -10.79 -2.94 -7.39
CA ALA A 475 -11.01 -2.18 -8.64
C ALA A 475 -10.81 -0.68 -8.46
#